data_AF-A0A2V7W155-F1
#
_entry.id   AF-A0A2V7W155-F1
#
_cell.length_a   1.000
_cell.length_b   1.000
_cell.length_c   1.000
_cell.angle_alpha   90.00
_cell.angle_beta   90.00
_cell.angle_gamma   90.00
#
_symmetry.space_group_name_H-M   'P 1'
#
loop_
_entity.id
_entity.type
_entity.pdbx_description
1 polymer ?
#
loop_
_entity_poly.entity_id
_entity_poly.type
_entity_poly.pdbx_seq_one_letter_code
_entity_poly.pdbx_strand_id
1 'polypeptide(L)'
;MRTPRKRAAAPRRSSASDDLRNHYDFDYSKARANRFAGRFSRESVIVVLEPDVANVFHTSEAVNAFLRSAIEAMPQAEQRKRKRAS
;
A
#
# COMPACT_ATOMS: atom_id res chain seq x y z
N MET A 1 29.33 -30.32 -40.69
CA MET A 1 28.90 -28.90 -40.67
C MET A 1 27.58 -28.80 -39.91
N ARG A 2 27.48 -28.02 -38.83
CA ARG A 2 26.23 -27.80 -38.06
C ARG A 2 25.79 -26.35 -38.26
N THR A 3 24.55 -26.13 -38.72
CA THR A 3 23.95 -24.81 -38.91
C THR A 3 23.34 -24.27 -37.62
N PRO A 4 23.32 -22.94 -37.39
CA PRO A 4 22.66 -22.37 -36.23
C PRO A 4 21.14 -22.23 -36.47
N ARG A 5 20.37 -22.65 -35.47
CA ARG A 5 18.91 -22.58 -35.40
C ARG A 5 18.46 -21.15 -35.14
N LYS A 6 17.73 -20.54 -36.08
CA LYS A 6 17.09 -19.21 -35.94
C LYS A 6 16.11 -19.25 -34.76
N ARG A 7 16.35 -18.46 -33.71
CA ARG A 7 15.38 -18.26 -32.62
C ARG A 7 14.25 -17.39 -33.16
N ALA A 8 13.05 -17.96 -33.30
CA ALA A 8 11.85 -17.19 -33.54
C ALA A 8 11.57 -16.33 -32.31
N ALA A 9 11.31 -15.03 -32.53
CA ALA A 9 10.88 -14.12 -31.49
C ALA A 9 9.55 -14.61 -30.89
N ALA A 10 9.48 -14.64 -29.56
CA ALA A 10 8.29 -15.06 -28.84
C ALA A 10 7.09 -14.17 -29.22
N PRO A 11 5.88 -14.73 -29.33
CA PRO A 11 4.69 -13.93 -29.59
C PRO A 11 4.52 -12.92 -28.46
N ARG A 12 4.50 -11.63 -28.81
CA ARG A 12 4.12 -10.57 -27.87
C ARG A 12 2.69 -10.89 -27.47
N ARG A 13 2.47 -11.15 -26.18
CA ARG A 13 1.14 -11.34 -25.60
C ARG A 13 0.33 -10.11 -25.99
N SER A 14 -0.62 -10.27 -26.92
CA SER A 14 -1.61 -9.25 -27.22
C SER A 14 -2.38 -9.03 -25.93
N SER A 15 -2.16 -7.86 -25.36
CA SER A 15 -2.65 -7.45 -24.05
C SER A 15 -4.16 -7.60 -23.98
N ALA A 16 -4.61 -8.31 -22.95
CA ALA A 16 -5.93 -8.08 -22.39
C ALA A 16 -6.13 -6.58 -22.13
N SER A 17 -7.35 -6.09 -22.37
CA SER A 17 -7.93 -4.76 -22.08
C SER A 17 -8.11 -3.84 -23.29
N ASP A 18 -9.25 -4.00 -23.98
CA ASP A 18 -9.83 -2.98 -24.88
C ASP A 18 -11.07 -2.33 -24.22
N ASP A 19 -11.04 -2.16 -22.90
CA ASP A 19 -12.04 -1.38 -22.17
C ASP A 19 -11.68 0.13 -22.18
N LEU A 20 -10.47 0.47 -22.64
CA LEU A 20 -9.97 1.84 -22.72
C LEU A 20 -10.24 2.40 -24.11
N ARG A 21 -10.82 3.60 -24.15
CA ARG A 21 -11.08 4.30 -25.42
C ARG A 21 -9.77 4.63 -26.13
N ASN A 22 -9.79 4.63 -27.47
CA ASN A 22 -8.63 4.93 -28.33
C ASN A 22 -7.89 6.25 -28.04
N HIS A 23 -8.49 7.19 -27.30
CA HIS A 23 -7.80 8.43 -26.91
C HIS A 23 -6.98 8.30 -25.62
N TYR A 24 -7.06 7.18 -24.91
CA TYR A 24 -6.29 6.91 -23.70
C TYR A 24 -5.01 6.15 -24.03
N ASP A 25 -4.07 6.85 -24.68
CA ASP A 25 -2.71 6.35 -24.92
C ASP A 25 -1.79 6.68 -23.73
N PHE A 26 -1.87 5.87 -22.67
CA PHE A 26 -1.02 6.05 -21.49
C PHE A 26 0.44 5.67 -21.78
N ASP A 27 1.26 6.65 -22.18
CA ASP A 27 2.71 6.51 -22.30
C ASP A 27 3.39 6.61 -20.93
N TYR A 28 3.50 5.48 -20.24
CA TYR A 28 4.14 5.40 -18.92
C TYR A 28 5.64 5.69 -18.93
N SER A 29 6.31 5.74 -20.10
CA SER A 29 7.72 6.18 -20.16
C SER A 29 7.89 7.65 -19.82
N LYS A 30 6.83 8.45 -19.98
CA LYS A 30 6.75 9.87 -19.61
C LYS A 30 6.16 10.08 -18.22
N ALA A 31 5.77 9.01 -17.52
CA ALA A 31 5.17 9.14 -16.20
C ALA A 31 6.18 9.71 -15.19
N ARG A 32 5.71 10.63 -14.36
CA ARG A 32 6.49 11.17 -13.24
C ARG A 32 6.23 10.35 -11.98
N ALA A 33 7.26 10.24 -11.14
CA ALA A 33 7.11 9.65 -9.81
C ALA A 33 6.00 10.38 -9.04
N ASN A 34 5.18 9.62 -8.30
CA ASN A 34 4.09 10.18 -7.51
C ASN A 34 4.65 11.15 -6.45
N ARG A 35 4.25 12.43 -6.53
CA ARG A 35 4.67 13.49 -5.59
C ARG A 35 4.32 13.21 -4.13
N PHE A 36 3.39 12.30 -3.88
CA PHE A 36 2.97 11.88 -2.55
C PHE A 36 3.63 10.59 -2.07
N ALA A 37 4.37 9.89 -2.93
CA ALA A 37 5.02 8.63 -2.56
C ALA A 37 6.01 8.79 -1.40
N GLY A 38 6.63 9.96 -1.28
CA GLY A 38 7.54 10.27 -0.17
C GLY A 38 6.86 10.71 1.13
N ARG A 39 5.53 10.93 1.13
CA ARG A 39 4.80 11.35 2.34
C ARG A 39 4.53 10.22 3.33
N PHE A 40 4.67 8.97 2.88
CA PHE A 40 4.44 7.78 3.67
C PHE A 40 5.68 6.90 3.61
N SER A 41 6.15 6.41 4.76
CA SER A 41 7.16 5.35 4.77
C SER A 41 6.54 4.06 4.23
N ARG A 42 7.38 3.11 3.78
CA ARG A 42 6.88 1.80 3.33
C ARG A 42 6.10 1.06 4.42
N GLU A 43 6.42 1.32 5.69
CA GLU A 43 5.73 0.75 6.86
C GLU A 43 4.51 1.56 7.33
N SER A 44 4.14 2.65 6.65
CA SER A 44 3.02 3.49 7.06
C SER A 44 1.68 2.82 6.76
N VAL A 45 0.80 2.74 7.78
CA VAL A 45 -0.58 2.27 7.64
C VAL A 45 -1.52 3.47 7.57
N ILE A 46 -2.35 3.54 6.53
CA ILE A 46 -3.37 4.57 6.37
C ILE A 46 -4.68 4.04 6.95
N VAL A 47 -5.27 4.79 7.87
CA VAL A 47 -6.57 4.49 8.47
C VAL A 47 -7.50 5.65 8.19
N VAL A 48 -8.72 5.35 7.74
CA VAL A 48 -9.79 6.34 7.56
C VAL A 48 -10.58 6.40 8.86
N LEU A 49 -10.73 7.61 9.41
CA LEU A 49 -11.58 7.84 10.57
C LEU A 49 -13.01 8.13 10.11
N GLU A 50 -13.97 7.68 10.90
CA GLU A 50 -15.36 8.09 10.71
C GLU A 50 -15.54 9.61 11.00
N PRO A 51 -16.53 10.27 10.38
CA PRO A 51 -16.69 11.73 10.46
C PRO A 51 -16.87 12.25 11.88
N ASP A 52 -17.60 11.51 12.72
CA ASP A 52 -17.82 11.82 14.13
C ASP A 52 -16.50 11.83 14.92
N VAL A 53 -15.63 10.85 14.70
CA VAL A 53 -14.32 10.75 15.33
C VAL A 53 -13.38 11.84 14.80
N ALA A 54 -13.38 12.12 13.50
CA ALA A 54 -12.56 13.17 12.88
C ALA A 54 -12.96 14.59 13.33
N ASN A 55 -14.22 14.79 13.72
CA ASN A 55 -14.69 16.05 14.32
C ASN A 55 -14.12 16.28 15.72
N VAL A 56 -13.73 15.22 16.44
CA VAL A 56 -13.11 15.32 17.77
C VAL A 56 -11.59 15.39 17.66
N PHE A 57 -10.98 14.62 16.75
CA PHE A 57 -9.54 14.56 16.58
C PHE A 57 -9.10 15.15 15.24
N HIS A 58 -8.47 16.31 15.29
CA HIS A 58 -8.06 17.04 14.08
C HIS A 58 -6.64 16.72 13.59
N THR A 59 -5.84 16.00 14.38
CA THR A 59 -4.48 15.63 13.99
C THR A 59 -4.16 14.18 14.34
N SER A 60 -3.23 13.57 13.59
CA SER A 60 -2.77 12.20 13.83
C SER A 60 -2.02 12.09 15.17
N GLU A 61 -1.35 13.14 15.61
CA GLU A 61 -0.66 13.18 16.92
C GLU A 61 -1.66 13.04 18.06
N ALA A 62 -2.79 13.75 18.00
CA ALA A 62 -3.82 13.70 19.03
C ALA A 62 -4.47 12.31 19.13
N VAL A 63 -4.79 11.70 17.99
CA VAL A 63 -5.32 10.32 17.94
C VAL A 63 -4.31 9.34 18.53
N ASN A 64 -3.05 9.42 18.09
CA ASN A 64 -2.02 8.50 18.53
C ASN A 64 -1.70 8.63 20.02
N ALA A 65 -1.70 9.85 20.56
CA ALA A 65 -1.53 10.08 22.00
C ALA A 65 -2.66 9.42 22.79
N PHE A 66 -3.91 9.64 22.40
CA PHE A 66 -5.08 9.05 23.05
C PHE A 66 -5.06 7.52 23.01
N LEU A 67 -4.81 6.93 21.83
CA LEU A 67 -4.76 5.47 21.68
C LEU A 67 -3.66 4.83 22.52
N ARG A 68 -2.49 5.47 22.65
CA ARG A 68 -1.41 5.00 23.52
C ARG A 68 -1.81 5.02 24.99
N SER A 69 -2.44 6.10 25.45
CA SER A 69 -2.96 6.19 26.82
C SER A 69 -4.04 5.13 27.10
N ALA A 70 -4.92 4.87 26.11
CA ALA A 70 -5.92 3.81 26.22
C ALA A 70 -5.28 2.42 26.32
N ILE A 71 -4.25 2.14 25.51
CA ILE A 71 -3.48 0.88 25.58
C ILE A 71 -2.79 0.72 26.93
N GLU A 72 -2.22 1.80 27.49
CA GLU A 72 -1.56 1.78 28.80
C GLU A 72 -2.54 1.55 29.96
N ALA A 73 -3.74 2.14 29.87
CA ALA A 73 -4.80 2.00 30.86
C ALA A 73 -5.48 0.62 30.80
N MET A 74 -5.36 -0.11 29.69
CA MET A 74 -5.90 -1.46 29.58
C MET A 74 -5.10 -2.44 30.45
N PRO A 75 -5.76 -3.26 31.29
CA PRO A 75 -5.06 -4.27 32.07
C PRO A 75 -4.33 -5.22 31.11
N GLN A 76 -3.06 -5.52 31.40
CA GLN A 76 -2.20 -6.40 30.60
C GLN A 76 -2.69 -7.86 30.60
N ALA A 77 -3.85 -8.14 30.03
CA ALA A 77 -4.46 -9.46 30.01
C ALA A 77 -3.87 -10.37 28.92
N GLU A 78 -3.12 -9.82 27.96
CA GLU A 78 -2.63 -10.55 26.77
C GLU A 78 -1.11 -10.83 26.78
N GLN A 79 -0.29 -10.01 27.44
CA GLN A 79 1.17 -10.23 27.47
C GLN A 79 1.59 -11.43 28.34
N ARG A 80 0.72 -11.90 29.24
CA ARG A 80 0.96 -13.11 30.05
C ARG A 80 0.57 -14.41 29.35
N LYS A 81 -0.28 -14.40 28.32
CA LYS A 81 -0.67 -15.64 27.61
C LYS A 81 0.37 -16.08 26.58
N ARG A 82 1.08 -15.15 25.93
CA ARG A 82 2.15 -15.49 24.97
C ARG A 82 3.46 -15.96 25.60
N LYS A 83 3.80 -15.47 26.81
CA LYS A 83 4.98 -15.92 27.56
C LYS A 83 4.82 -17.28 28.27
N ARG A 84 3.60 -17.83 28.33
CA ARG A 84 3.30 -19.14 28.95
C ARG A 84 3.16 -20.28 27.95
N ALA A 85 3.21 -19.99 26.65
CA ALA A 85 3.10 -20.96 25.57
C ALA A 85 4.40 -21.09 24.76
N SER A 86 5.54 -20.64 25.33
CA SER A 86 6.90 -20.82 24.81
C SER A 86 7.80 -21.36 25.90
#